data_AF-A0A9Q1RHZ8-F1
#
_entry.id   AF-A0A9Q1RHZ8-F1
#
_cell.length_a   1.000
_cell.length_b   1.000
_cell.length_c   1.000
_cell.angle_alpha   90.00
_cell.angle_beta   90.00
_cell.angle_gamma   90.00
#
_symmetry.space_group_name_H-M   'P 1'
#
loop_
_entity.id
_entity.type
_entity.pdbx_description
1 polymer ?
#
loop_
_entity_poly.entity_id
_entity_poly.type
_entity_poly.pdbx_seq_one_letter_code
_entity_poly.pdbx_strand_id
1 'polypeptide(L)'
;MIGGYVRLGLSSEGVALFREMQVAGVVPDEVTMVCFLSACIDLGALELGKWLEAYIERENVSKSDVLWNALIDMFAKCGDVDKALSLFRKKSQWNIVSWTSVIDGDKSHSEYKIIYKMVDDIGKEIRRAGYAASTSEVLLDIDEENKEGAVNRHREKLAIAFSLMNTPPGTPIRIVKNLRVCEDCHSATKFISKTYKREILFRDRNRFHRFIDGVCSCKDFW
;
A
#
# COMPACT_ATOMS: atom_id res chain seq x y z
N MET A 1 11.58 -17.31 -24.36
CA MET A 1 11.74 -18.75 -24.68
C MET A 1 11.01 -19.63 -23.65
N ILE A 2 11.29 -19.48 -22.35
CA ILE A 2 10.60 -20.22 -21.25
C ILE A 2 9.07 -20.02 -21.28
N GLY A 3 8.58 -18.79 -21.44
CA GLY A 3 7.14 -18.55 -21.60
C GLY A 3 6.50 -19.22 -22.83
N GLY A 4 7.29 -19.59 -23.85
CA GLY A 4 6.81 -20.38 -24.98
C GLY A 4 6.52 -21.82 -24.59
N TYR A 5 7.42 -22.46 -23.82
CA TYR A 5 7.24 -23.81 -23.30
C TYR A 5 6.02 -23.92 -22.38
N VAL A 6 5.87 -22.97 -21.45
CA VAL A 6 4.72 -22.92 -20.52
C VAL A 6 3.40 -22.84 -21.29
N ARG A 7 3.31 -21.98 -22.32
CA ARG A 7 2.09 -21.86 -23.14
C ARG A 7 1.74 -23.13 -23.93
N LEU A 8 2.72 -23.97 -24.19
CA LEU A 8 2.55 -25.26 -24.87
C LEU A 8 2.28 -26.42 -23.89
N GLY A 9 2.16 -26.14 -22.59
CA GLY A 9 1.99 -27.16 -21.55
C GLY A 9 3.27 -27.94 -21.22
N LEU A 10 4.42 -27.49 -21.72
CA LEU A 10 5.74 -28.10 -21.53
C LEU A 10 6.46 -27.43 -20.34
N SER A 11 5.77 -27.34 -19.20
CA SER A 11 6.25 -26.57 -18.05
C SER A 11 7.50 -27.17 -17.40
N SER A 12 7.68 -28.50 -17.48
CA SER A 12 8.90 -29.20 -17.05
C SER A 12 10.13 -28.76 -17.85
N GLU A 13 9.99 -28.66 -19.17
CA GLU A 13 11.01 -28.20 -20.10
C GLU A 13 11.29 -26.71 -19.90
N GLY A 14 10.26 -25.92 -19.62
CA GLY A 14 10.40 -24.51 -19.23
C GLY A 14 11.27 -24.33 -17.99
N VAL A 15 11.07 -25.16 -16.96
CA VAL A 15 11.90 -25.18 -15.74
C VAL A 15 13.32 -25.65 -16.03
N ALA A 16 13.51 -26.69 -16.85
CA ALA A 16 14.83 -27.18 -17.24
C ALA A 16 15.64 -26.09 -17.96
N LEU A 17 15.01 -25.40 -18.90
CA LEU A 17 15.63 -24.29 -19.62
C LEU A 17 16.00 -23.12 -18.70
N PHE A 18 15.18 -22.83 -17.68
CA PHE A 18 15.54 -21.85 -16.66
C PHE A 18 16.80 -22.27 -15.88
N ARG A 19 16.97 -23.56 -15.56
CA ARG A 19 18.18 -24.05 -14.88
C ARG A 19 19.41 -23.94 -15.77
N GLU A 20 19.30 -24.28 -17.05
CA GLU A 20 20.38 -24.12 -18.03
C GLU A 20 20.82 -22.65 -18.14
N MET A 21 19.84 -21.73 -18.17
CA MET A 21 20.08 -20.28 -18.15
C MET A 21 20.92 -19.86 -16.93
N GLN A 22 20.59 -20.38 -15.74
CA GLN A 22 21.35 -20.11 -14.51
C GLN A 22 22.77 -20.67 -14.56
N VAL A 23 22.95 -21.91 -15.05
CA VAL A 23 24.27 -22.55 -15.17
C VAL A 23 25.16 -21.81 -16.17
N ALA A 24 24.57 -21.27 -17.24
CA ALA A 24 25.26 -20.44 -18.22
C ALA A 24 25.59 -19.02 -17.70
N GLY A 25 25.22 -18.69 -16.45
CA GLY A 25 25.46 -17.38 -15.85
C GLY A 25 24.58 -16.26 -16.41
N VAL A 26 23.49 -16.61 -17.10
CA VAL A 26 22.57 -15.63 -17.69
C VAL A 26 21.56 -15.19 -16.62
N VAL A 27 21.52 -13.88 -16.37
CA VAL A 27 20.62 -13.28 -15.37
C VAL A 27 19.19 -13.28 -15.92
N PRO A 28 18.20 -13.84 -15.19
CA PRO A 28 16.81 -13.83 -15.60
C PRO A 28 16.24 -12.44 -15.43
N ASP A 29 15.49 -11.97 -16.43
CA ASP A 29 14.69 -10.76 -16.31
C ASP A 29 13.33 -11.05 -15.64
N GLU A 30 12.59 -9.99 -15.31
CA GLU A 30 11.29 -10.10 -14.65
C GLU A 30 10.31 -10.98 -15.45
N VAL A 31 10.28 -10.83 -16.77
CA VAL A 31 9.41 -11.63 -17.65
C VAL A 31 9.75 -13.12 -17.52
N THR A 32 11.04 -13.45 -17.49
CA THR A 32 11.53 -14.82 -17.32
C THR A 32 11.14 -15.39 -15.96
N MET A 33 11.27 -14.61 -14.89
CA MET A 33 10.86 -15.00 -13.53
C MET A 33 9.35 -15.26 -13.45
N VAL A 34 8.52 -14.39 -14.03
CA VAL A 34 7.07 -14.57 -14.06
C VAL A 34 6.68 -15.84 -14.84
N CYS A 35 7.31 -16.08 -15.99
CA CYS A 35 7.08 -17.31 -16.76
C CYS A 35 7.48 -18.56 -15.95
N PHE A 36 8.59 -18.50 -15.23
CA PHE A 36 9.04 -19.59 -14.37
C PHE A 36 8.05 -19.87 -13.22
N LEU A 37 7.51 -18.83 -12.57
CA LEU A 37 6.48 -18.98 -11.54
C LEU A 37 5.21 -19.64 -12.09
N SER A 38 4.80 -19.29 -13.32
CA SER A 38 3.69 -19.96 -14.00
C SER A 38 3.97 -21.45 -14.22
N ALA A 39 5.19 -21.80 -14.65
CA ALA A 39 5.59 -23.20 -14.78
C ALA A 39 5.55 -23.95 -13.44
N CYS A 40 5.92 -23.27 -12.34
CA CYS A 40 5.83 -23.85 -11.00
C CYS A 40 4.38 -24.14 -10.59
N ILE A 41 3.44 -23.27 -10.96
CA ILE A 41 2.00 -23.48 -10.71
C ILE A 41 1.52 -24.73 -11.45
N ASP A 42 1.82 -24.84 -12.75
CA ASP A 42 1.38 -25.98 -13.57
C ASP A 42 1.89 -27.32 -13.03
N LEU A 43 3.08 -27.31 -12.43
CA LEU A 43 3.74 -28.51 -11.88
C LEU A 43 3.45 -28.73 -10.38
N GLY A 44 2.77 -27.79 -9.70
CA GLY A 44 2.65 -27.79 -8.24
C GLY A 44 4.00 -27.72 -7.51
N ALA A 45 5.02 -27.14 -8.15
CA ALA A 45 6.41 -27.18 -7.69
C ALA A 45 6.73 -26.06 -6.68
N LEU A 46 6.14 -26.12 -5.49
CA LEU A 46 6.28 -25.13 -4.42
C LEU A 46 7.75 -24.79 -4.09
N GLU A 47 8.61 -25.79 -4.01
CA GLU A 47 10.02 -25.61 -3.63
C GLU A 47 10.82 -24.80 -4.67
N LEU A 48 10.47 -24.91 -5.95
CA LEU A 48 11.07 -24.06 -6.99
C LEU A 48 10.63 -22.60 -6.86
N GLY A 49 9.38 -22.41 -6.46
CA GLY A 49 8.84 -21.10 -6.12
C GLY A 49 9.57 -20.42 -4.96
N LYS A 50 9.80 -21.15 -3.87
CA LYS A 50 10.59 -20.70 -2.71
C LYS A 50 12.02 -20.35 -3.10
N TRP A 51 12.64 -21.20 -3.93
CA TRP A 51 13.98 -20.94 -4.44
C TRP A 51 14.05 -19.63 -5.22
N LEU A 52 13.08 -19.38 -6.11
CA LEU A 52 13.08 -18.15 -6.90
C LEU A 52 12.84 -16.92 -6.02
N GLU A 53 11.96 -16.99 -5.03
CA GLU A 53 11.78 -15.91 -4.06
C GLU A 53 13.10 -15.57 -3.35
N ALA A 54 13.82 -16.57 -2.85
CA ALA A 54 15.11 -16.40 -2.20
C ALA A 54 16.18 -15.83 -3.15
N TYR A 55 16.18 -16.25 -4.41
CA TYR A 55 17.03 -15.68 -5.45
C TYR A 55 16.74 -14.19 -5.65
N ILE A 56 15.47 -13.80 -5.81
CA ILE A 56 15.07 -12.40 -6.00
C ILE A 56 15.49 -11.54 -4.79
N GLU A 57 15.39 -12.07 -3.57
CA GLU A 57 15.85 -11.37 -2.36
C GLU A 57 17.37 -11.25 -2.31
N ARG A 58 18.12 -12.32 -2.58
CA ARG A 58 19.59 -12.32 -2.54
C ARG A 58 20.22 -11.39 -3.57
N GLU A 59 19.70 -11.40 -4.79
CA GLU A 59 20.20 -10.56 -5.89
C GLU A 59 19.65 -9.12 -5.84
N ASN A 60 18.88 -8.75 -4.79
CA ASN A 60 18.23 -7.45 -4.64
C ASN A 60 17.40 -7.02 -5.86
N VAL A 61 16.74 -7.98 -6.51
CA VAL A 61 15.91 -7.71 -7.68
C VAL A 61 14.67 -6.92 -7.25
N SER A 62 14.52 -5.73 -7.86
CA SER A 62 13.34 -4.89 -7.69
C SER A 62 12.10 -5.62 -8.20
N LYS A 63 11.05 -5.68 -7.37
CA LYS A 63 9.81 -6.38 -7.68
C LYS A 63 8.77 -5.36 -8.13
N SER A 64 8.35 -5.41 -9.39
CA SER A 64 7.19 -4.64 -9.84
C SER A 64 5.89 -5.24 -9.28
N ASP A 65 4.78 -4.54 -9.46
CA ASP A 65 3.45 -5.07 -9.13
C ASP A 65 3.16 -6.41 -9.81
N VAL A 66 3.69 -6.63 -11.02
CA VAL A 66 3.52 -7.88 -11.77
C VAL A 66 4.23 -9.04 -11.07
N LEU A 67 5.52 -8.89 -10.74
CA LEU A 67 6.29 -9.93 -10.07
C LEU A 67 5.76 -10.22 -8.65
N TRP A 68 5.33 -9.19 -7.93
CA TRP A 68 4.66 -9.36 -6.64
C TRP A 68 3.40 -10.23 -6.74
N ASN A 69 2.53 -9.92 -7.69
CA ASN A 69 1.29 -10.66 -7.88
C ASN A 69 1.56 -12.11 -8.35
N ALA A 70 2.55 -12.32 -9.21
CA ALA A 70 2.96 -13.64 -9.66
C ALA A 70 3.48 -14.52 -8.51
N LEU A 71 4.27 -13.95 -7.59
CA LEU A 71 4.73 -14.68 -6.40
C LEU A 71 3.55 -15.08 -5.50
N ILE A 72 2.64 -14.15 -5.22
CA ILE A 72 1.46 -14.41 -4.38
C ILE A 72 0.58 -15.51 -5.01
N ASP A 73 0.31 -15.41 -6.31
CA ASP A 73 -0.50 -16.40 -7.04
C ASP A 73 0.16 -17.79 -7.03
N MET A 74 1.49 -17.85 -7.23
CA MET A 74 2.23 -19.11 -7.20
C MET A 74 2.16 -19.78 -5.84
N PHE A 75 2.46 -19.06 -4.74
CA PHE A 75 2.36 -19.63 -3.40
C PHE A 75 0.93 -20.08 -3.06
N ALA A 76 -0.08 -19.29 -3.44
CA ALA A 76 -1.48 -19.63 -3.18
C ALA A 76 -1.91 -20.91 -3.93
N LYS A 77 -1.57 -21.03 -5.22
CA LYS A 77 -1.97 -22.18 -6.05
C LYS A 77 -1.14 -23.44 -5.79
N CYS A 78 0.11 -23.29 -5.33
CA CYS A 78 0.95 -24.41 -4.90
C CYS A 78 0.69 -24.85 -3.45
N GLY A 79 -0.29 -24.24 -2.75
CA GLY A 79 -0.78 -24.70 -1.45
C GLY A 79 -0.15 -24.04 -0.21
N ASP A 80 0.76 -23.07 -0.37
CA ASP A 80 1.36 -22.31 0.73
C ASP A 80 0.63 -20.97 0.91
N VAL A 81 -0.60 -21.07 1.41
CA VAL A 81 -1.50 -19.92 1.58
C VAL A 81 -0.95 -18.92 2.60
N ASP A 82 -0.30 -19.39 3.67
CA ASP A 82 0.27 -18.52 4.69
C ASP A 82 1.39 -17.64 4.13
N LYS A 83 2.25 -18.20 3.27
CA LYS A 83 3.27 -17.42 2.57
C LYS A 83 2.67 -16.45 1.56
N ALA A 84 1.65 -16.86 0.81
CA ALA A 84 0.93 -15.97 -0.10
C ALA A 84 0.33 -14.77 0.65
N LEU A 85 -0.27 -15.00 1.82
CA LEU A 85 -0.79 -13.96 2.70
C LEU A 85 0.33 -13.08 3.27
N SER A 86 1.47 -13.64 3.65
CA SER A 86 2.61 -12.86 4.16
C SER A 86 3.19 -11.95 3.08
N LEU A 87 3.30 -12.43 1.83
CA LEU A 87 3.75 -11.64 0.69
C LEU A 87 2.74 -10.58 0.29
N PHE A 88 1.45 -10.91 0.31
CA PHE A 88 0.39 -9.94 0.10
C PHE A 88 0.43 -8.84 1.16
N ARG A 89 0.64 -9.20 2.44
CA ARG A 89 0.83 -8.24 3.53
C ARG A 89 2.10 -7.43 3.37
N LYS A 90 3.24 -8.03 3.03
CA LYS A 90 4.52 -7.33 2.76
C LYS A 90 4.35 -6.33 1.63
N LYS A 91 3.79 -6.75 0.49
CA LYS A 91 3.43 -5.86 -0.65
C LYS A 91 2.44 -4.77 -0.23
N SER A 92 1.47 -5.11 0.62
CA SER A 92 0.46 -4.18 1.13
C SER A 92 0.97 -3.29 2.26
N GLN A 93 2.05 -3.62 2.97
CA GLN A 93 2.71 -2.71 3.90
C GLN A 93 3.31 -1.54 3.14
N TRP A 94 3.71 -1.74 1.89
CA TRP A 94 4.12 -0.67 0.98
C TRP A 94 2.94 0.13 0.43
N ASN A 95 1.67 -0.31 0.56
CA ASN A 95 0.57 0.31 -0.18
C ASN A 95 -0.83 0.41 0.48
N ILE A 96 -1.28 -0.43 1.42
CA ILE A 96 -2.70 -0.50 1.83
C ILE A 96 -2.91 -0.88 3.31
N VAL A 97 -2.09 -1.77 3.89
CA VAL A 97 -2.44 -2.44 5.15
C VAL A 97 -1.43 -2.06 6.25
N SER A 98 -1.63 -0.92 6.88
CA SER A 98 -1.24 -0.70 8.30
C SER A 98 -1.63 0.68 8.83
N TRP A 99 -2.06 1.64 8.01
CA TRP A 99 -2.29 2.99 8.53
C TRP A 99 -3.46 3.02 9.51
N THR A 100 -4.60 2.40 9.21
CA THR A 100 -5.77 2.40 10.12
C THR A 100 -5.65 1.47 11.33
N SER A 101 -4.87 0.38 11.23
CA SER A 101 -4.69 -0.61 12.30
C SER A 101 -3.71 -0.15 13.38
N VAL A 102 -2.71 0.67 13.02
CA VAL A 102 -1.79 1.32 13.98
C VAL A 102 -2.51 2.37 14.85
N ILE A 103 -3.71 2.82 14.43
CA ILE A 103 -4.43 3.94 15.03
C ILE A 103 -5.73 3.47 15.72
N ASP A 104 -5.86 2.19 16.06
CA ASP A 104 -7.03 1.72 16.84
C ASP A 104 -6.94 2.10 18.34
N GLY A 105 -6.33 3.25 18.64
CA GLY A 105 -6.22 3.78 20.00
C GLY A 105 -5.13 3.12 20.85
N ASP A 106 -4.31 2.25 20.27
CA ASP A 106 -3.25 1.59 21.03
C ASP A 106 -2.07 2.55 21.28
N LYS A 107 -2.10 3.21 22.44
CA LYS A 107 -0.98 4.01 22.96
C LYS A 107 0.29 3.18 23.22
N SER A 108 0.26 1.85 23.01
CA SER A 108 1.43 0.97 23.12
C SER A 108 2.44 1.17 21.98
N HIS A 109 2.03 1.75 20.84
CA HIS A 109 2.95 1.93 19.71
C HIS A 109 4.04 2.94 20.04
N SER A 110 5.30 2.53 20.01
CA SER A 110 6.46 3.36 20.41
C SER A 110 6.52 4.73 19.74
N GLU A 111 6.00 4.84 18.51
CA GLU A 111 6.05 6.06 17.69
C GLU A 111 4.81 6.96 17.80
N TYR A 112 3.81 6.63 18.63
CA TYR A 112 2.54 7.38 18.68
C TYR A 112 2.78 8.88 18.89
N LYS A 113 3.74 9.26 19.74
CA LYS A 113 4.07 10.67 20.01
C LYS A 113 4.54 11.41 18.75
N ILE A 114 5.31 10.73 17.91
CA ILE A 114 5.87 11.31 16.68
C ILE A 114 4.75 11.49 15.65
N ILE A 115 3.87 10.49 15.52
CA ILE A 115 2.71 10.55 14.61
C ILE A 115 1.77 11.70 15.01
N TYR A 116 1.47 11.87 16.30
CA TYR A 116 0.61 12.94 16.79
C TYR A 116 1.24 14.32 16.54
N LYS A 117 2.55 14.45 16.79
CA LYS A 117 3.28 15.67 16.44
C LYS A 117 3.20 15.98 14.94
N MET A 118 3.35 14.96 14.08
CA MET A 118 3.21 15.13 12.64
C MET A 118 1.79 15.57 12.25
N VAL A 119 0.74 15.04 12.89
CA VAL A 119 -0.64 15.52 12.67
C VAL A 119 -0.79 16.98 13.07
N ASP A 120 -0.23 17.40 14.20
CA ASP A 120 -0.28 18.80 14.63
C ASP A 120 0.45 19.72 13.63
N ASP A 121 1.60 19.28 13.13
CA ASP A 121 2.38 20.03 12.15
C ASP A 121 1.65 20.11 10.79
N ILE A 122 1.06 19.01 10.33
CA ILE A 122 0.16 19.02 9.16
C ILE A 122 -0.98 20.00 9.38
N GLY A 123 -1.62 19.96 10.55
CA GLY A 123 -2.72 20.84 10.94
C GLY A 123 -2.34 22.32 10.84
N LYS A 124 -1.14 22.70 11.27
CA LYS A 124 -0.63 24.07 11.15
C LYS A 124 -0.39 24.45 9.68
N GLU A 125 0.19 23.55 8.89
CA GLU A 125 0.51 23.81 7.48
C GLU A 125 -0.74 23.96 6.62
N ILE A 126 -1.74 23.10 6.80
CA ILE A 126 -3.00 23.22 6.05
C ILE A 126 -3.80 24.45 6.49
N ARG A 127 -3.75 24.85 7.77
CA ARG A 127 -4.35 26.11 8.25
C ARG A 127 -3.73 27.32 7.57
N ARG A 128 -2.40 27.35 7.43
CA ARG A 128 -1.70 28.41 6.65
C ARG A 128 -2.12 28.43 5.19
N ALA A 129 -2.51 27.29 4.63
CA ALA A 129 -3.04 27.17 3.27
C ALA A 129 -4.53 27.52 3.15
N GLY A 130 -5.22 27.87 4.25
CA GLY A 130 -6.63 28.30 4.27
C GLY A 130 -7.63 27.22 4.67
N TYR A 131 -7.18 26.08 5.19
CA TYR A 131 -8.08 25.08 5.78
C TYR A 131 -8.66 25.57 7.11
N ALA A 132 -9.99 25.45 7.24
CA ALA A 132 -10.71 25.62 8.50
C ALA A 132 -11.32 24.27 8.90
N ALA A 133 -11.06 23.83 10.12
CA ALA A 133 -11.61 22.57 10.62
C ALA A 133 -13.12 22.73 10.86
N SER A 134 -13.90 21.75 10.40
CA SER A 134 -15.32 21.69 10.76
C SER A 134 -15.48 20.92 12.06
N THR A 135 -15.95 21.58 13.11
CA THR A 135 -16.20 20.97 14.43
C THR A 135 -17.61 20.41 14.57
N SER A 136 -18.43 20.49 13.52
CA SER A 136 -19.83 20.00 13.48
C SER A 136 -19.99 18.52 13.82
N GLU A 137 -18.94 17.72 13.59
CA GLU A 137 -18.92 16.28 13.84
C GLU A 137 -18.63 15.91 15.31
N VAL A 138 -18.22 16.88 16.15
CA VAL A 138 -17.94 16.64 17.58
C VAL A 138 -19.18 16.99 18.39
N LEU A 139 -19.96 15.97 18.74
CA LEU A 139 -21.17 16.08 19.58
C LEU A 139 -20.86 16.27 21.07
N LEU A 140 -19.59 16.38 21.46
CA LEU A 140 -19.18 16.64 22.83
C LEU A 140 -19.30 18.12 23.15
N ASP A 141 -19.92 18.44 24.29
CA ASP A 141 -20.00 19.80 24.82
C ASP A 141 -18.66 20.19 25.47
N ILE A 142 -17.68 20.49 24.62
CA ILE A 142 -16.33 20.96 24.97
C ILE A 142 -16.03 22.25 24.19
N ASP A 143 -15.03 23.01 24.60
CA ASP A 143 -14.59 24.19 23.87
C ASP A 143 -14.10 23.85 22.45
N GLU A 144 -14.19 24.83 21.54
CA GLU A 144 -13.88 24.64 20.12
C GLU A 144 -12.41 24.22 19.88
N GLU A 145 -11.47 24.64 20.73
CA GLU A 145 -10.06 24.22 20.64
C GLU A 145 -9.91 22.71 20.93
N ASN A 146 -10.64 22.21 21.93
CA ASN A 146 -10.71 20.79 22.22
C ASN A 146 -11.50 19.99 21.17
N LYS A 147 -12.54 20.58 20.55
CA LYS A 147 -13.23 19.96 19.39
C LYS A 147 -12.31 19.85 18.18
N GLU A 148 -11.56 20.91 17.84
CA GLU A 148 -10.54 20.88 16.78
C GLU A 148 -9.48 19.80 17.06
N GLY A 149 -9.04 19.67 18.32
CA GLY A 149 -8.13 18.62 18.75
C GLY A 149 -8.66 17.21 18.50
N ALA A 150 -9.97 16.99 18.72
CA ALA A 150 -10.63 15.70 18.45
C ALA A 150 -10.71 15.42 16.94
N VAL A 151 -11.08 16.42 16.15
CA VAL A 151 -11.19 16.31 14.68
C VAL A 151 -9.83 16.11 14.00
N ASN A 152 -8.77 16.71 14.54
CA ASN A 152 -7.41 16.50 14.05
C ASN A 152 -6.91 15.06 14.29
N ARG A 153 -7.44 14.39 15.31
CA ARG A 153 -7.10 13.01 15.67
C ARG A 153 -7.99 11.97 14.99
N HIS A 154 -8.74 12.35 13.96
CA HIS A 154 -9.43 11.38 13.12
C HIS A 154 -8.43 10.42 12.46
N ARG A 155 -8.86 9.16 12.33
CA ARG A 155 -8.02 8.05 11.86
C ARG A 155 -7.43 8.31 10.48
N GLU A 156 -8.14 9.05 9.64
CA GLU A 156 -7.70 9.45 8.31
C GLU A 156 -6.48 10.37 8.34
N LYS A 157 -6.50 11.41 9.19
CA LYS A 157 -5.38 12.36 9.31
C LYS A 157 -4.15 11.69 9.91
N LEU A 158 -4.33 10.83 10.90
CA LEU A 158 -3.27 10.03 11.50
C LEU A 158 -2.67 9.05 10.46
N ALA A 159 -3.50 8.44 9.61
CA ALA A 159 -3.04 7.57 8.53
C ALA A 159 -2.20 8.32 7.48
N ILE A 160 -2.65 9.51 7.10
CA ILE A 160 -1.91 10.40 6.17
C ILE A 160 -0.59 10.86 6.81
N ALA A 161 -0.59 11.23 8.09
CA ALA A 161 0.61 11.68 8.80
C ALA A 161 1.68 10.60 8.86
N PHE A 162 1.30 9.40 9.30
CA PHE A 162 2.22 8.26 9.33
C PHE A 162 2.70 7.96 7.90
N SER A 163 1.85 8.07 6.86
CA SER A 163 2.24 7.84 5.46
C SER A 163 3.28 8.85 4.98
N LEU A 164 3.09 10.14 5.28
CA LEU A 164 4.03 11.20 4.91
C LEU A 164 5.41 11.01 5.57
N MET A 165 5.46 10.49 6.79
CA MET A 165 6.71 10.22 7.51
C MET A 165 7.52 9.08 6.89
N ASN A 166 6.85 8.07 6.34
CA ASN A 166 7.46 6.80 5.97
C ASN A 166 7.57 6.58 4.46
N THR A 167 7.12 7.54 3.64
CA THR A 167 7.18 7.43 2.18
C THR A 167 7.95 8.59 1.56
N PRO A 168 8.79 8.36 0.53
CA PRO A 168 9.53 9.43 -0.14
C PRO A 168 8.63 10.53 -0.73
N PRO A 169 9.09 11.80 -0.83
CA PRO A 169 8.45 12.85 -1.64
C PRO A 169 7.93 12.35 -3.01
N GLY A 170 6.74 12.78 -3.44
CA GLY A 170 6.05 12.27 -4.64
C GLY A 170 5.32 10.91 -4.56
N THR A 171 5.61 10.02 -3.60
CA THR A 171 4.96 8.69 -3.54
C THR A 171 3.45 8.80 -3.26
N PRO A 172 2.56 8.21 -4.09
CA PRO A 172 1.13 8.22 -3.84
C PRO A 172 0.76 7.52 -2.52
N ILE A 173 -0.10 8.14 -1.73
CA ILE A 173 -0.62 7.61 -0.48
C ILE A 173 -1.94 6.90 -0.77
N ARG A 174 -2.13 5.68 -0.28
CA ARG A 174 -3.39 4.94 -0.44
C ARG A 174 -3.92 4.52 0.92
N ILE A 175 -5.18 4.87 1.19
CA ILE A 175 -5.83 4.61 2.47
C ILE A 175 -7.17 3.95 2.19
N VAL A 176 -7.45 2.85 2.89
CA VAL A 176 -8.70 2.10 2.81
C VAL A 176 -9.38 2.13 4.17
N LYS A 177 -10.66 2.51 4.20
CA LYS A 177 -11.50 2.59 5.40
C LYS A 177 -12.84 1.89 5.15
N ASN A 178 -13.36 1.22 6.18
CA ASN A 178 -14.67 0.56 6.13
C ASN A 178 -15.85 1.51 6.46
N LEU A 179 -15.56 2.76 6.83
CA LEU A 179 -16.55 3.79 7.14
C LEU A 179 -16.42 4.93 6.14
N ARG A 180 -17.52 5.66 5.93
CA ARG A 180 -17.54 6.89 5.13
C ARG A 180 -16.52 7.89 5.70
N VAL A 181 -15.82 8.60 4.81
CA VAL A 181 -14.96 9.72 5.22
C VAL A 181 -15.83 10.89 5.67
N CYS A 182 -15.54 11.49 6.82
CA CYS A 182 -16.28 12.68 7.24
C CYS A 182 -15.90 13.90 6.40
N GLU A 183 -16.76 14.91 6.40
CA GLU A 183 -16.56 16.14 5.62
C GLU A 183 -15.23 16.82 5.96
N ASP A 184 -14.92 16.92 7.26
CA ASP A 184 -13.67 17.51 7.70
C ASP A 184 -12.44 16.75 7.19
N CYS A 185 -12.39 15.43 7.36
CA CYS A 185 -11.27 14.61 6.89
C CYS A 185 -11.11 14.71 5.37
N HIS A 186 -12.22 14.76 4.65
CA HIS A 186 -12.18 14.93 3.21
C HIS A 186 -11.60 16.30 2.83
N SER A 187 -12.11 17.38 3.43
CA SER A 187 -11.60 18.74 3.21
C SER A 187 -10.13 18.85 3.59
N ALA A 188 -9.71 18.35 4.74
CA ALA A 188 -8.32 18.30 5.17
C ALA A 188 -7.45 17.55 4.13
N THR A 189 -7.91 16.40 3.63
CA THR A 189 -7.15 15.60 2.65
C THR A 189 -6.89 16.36 1.35
N LYS A 190 -7.82 17.22 0.91
CA LYS A 190 -7.58 18.13 -0.23
C LYS A 190 -6.39 19.06 0.06
N PHE A 191 -6.43 19.77 1.18
CA PHE A 191 -5.34 20.70 1.54
C PHE A 191 -4.02 19.95 1.73
N ILE A 192 -4.02 18.77 2.34
CA ILE A 192 -2.81 17.97 2.50
C ILE A 192 -2.24 17.57 1.14
N SER A 193 -3.07 17.12 0.21
CA SER A 193 -2.66 16.76 -1.16
C SER A 193 -1.96 17.93 -1.87
N LYS A 194 -2.50 19.15 -1.73
CA LYS A 194 -1.93 20.38 -2.28
C LYS A 194 -0.62 20.77 -1.60
N THR A 195 -0.62 20.90 -0.26
CA THR A 195 0.52 21.40 0.51
C THR A 195 1.73 20.48 0.43
N TYR A 196 1.51 19.16 0.50
CA TYR A 196 2.59 18.16 0.46
C TYR A 196 2.88 17.64 -0.95
N LYS A 197 2.18 18.15 -1.98
CA LYS A 197 2.31 17.73 -3.38
C LYS A 197 2.22 16.21 -3.51
N ARG A 198 1.15 15.65 -2.95
CA ARG A 198 0.89 14.22 -2.83
C ARG A 198 -0.40 13.84 -3.51
N GLU A 199 -0.34 12.81 -4.35
CA GLU A 199 -1.55 12.08 -4.73
C GLU A 199 -2.01 11.24 -3.53
N ILE A 200 -3.28 11.38 -3.14
CA ILE A 200 -3.87 10.58 -2.06
C ILE A 200 -5.10 9.86 -2.63
N LEU A 201 -5.11 8.54 -2.55
CA LEU A 201 -6.24 7.71 -2.92
C LEU A 201 -6.91 7.18 -1.65
N PHE A 202 -8.13 7.62 -1.42
CA PHE A 202 -8.96 7.21 -0.31
C PHE A 202 -10.07 6.30 -0.81
N ARG A 203 -10.17 5.10 -0.26
CA ARG A 203 -11.32 4.21 -0.46
C ARG A 203 -12.12 4.20 0.82
N ASP A 204 -13.34 4.72 0.77
CA ASP A 204 -14.32 4.53 1.85
C ASP A 204 -15.32 3.42 1.48
N ARG A 205 -16.34 3.22 2.31
CA ARG A 205 -17.37 2.18 2.08
C ARG A 205 -18.21 2.41 0.80
N ASN A 206 -18.34 3.67 0.37
CA ASN A 206 -19.25 4.07 -0.70
C ASN A 206 -18.51 4.19 -2.04
N ARG A 207 -17.29 4.75 -2.06
CA ARG A 207 -16.56 5.07 -3.29
C ARG A 207 -15.06 5.30 -3.07
N PHE A 208 -14.38 5.49 -4.21
CA PHE A 208 -13.02 6.03 -4.25
C PHE A 208 -13.03 7.56 -4.37
N HIS A 209 -12.11 8.17 -3.65
CA HIS A 209 -11.79 9.58 -3.64
C HIS A 209 -10.32 9.72 -4.01
N ARG A 210 -10.04 10.31 -5.17
CA ARG A 210 -8.68 10.58 -5.63
C ARG A 210 -8.41 12.07 -5.46
N PHE A 211 -7.46 12.40 -4.58
CA PHE A 211 -7.06 13.76 -4.25
C PHE A 211 -5.75 14.10 -4.95
N ILE A 212 -5.79 15.16 -5.77
CA ILE A 212 -4.63 15.70 -6.48
C ILE A 212 -4.73 17.22 -6.43
N ASP A 213 -3.68 17.86 -5.93
CA ASP A 213 -3.51 19.32 -5.91
C ASP A 213 -4.73 20.07 -5.32
N GLY A 214 -5.32 19.53 -4.25
CA GLY A 214 -6.48 20.14 -3.59
C GLY A 214 -7.83 19.81 -4.21
N VAL A 215 -7.87 19.03 -5.28
CA VAL A 215 -9.12 18.61 -5.92
C VAL A 215 -9.37 17.14 -5.65
N CYS A 216 -10.62 16.78 -5.38
CA CYS A 216 -11.03 15.39 -5.26
C CYS A 216 -11.92 14.96 -6.44
N SER A 217 -11.78 13.71 -6.89
CA SER A 217 -12.54 13.11 -8.00
C SER A 217 -14.07 13.11 -7.81
N CYS A 218 -14.55 13.27 -6.58
CA CYS A 218 -15.97 13.36 -6.22
C CYS A 218 -16.61 14.74 -6.48
N LYS A 219 -15.80 15.79 -6.72
CA LYS A 219 -16.27 17.17 -6.94
C LYS A 219 -17.21 17.70 -5.85
N ASP A 220 -17.03 17.30 -4.60
CA ASP A 220 -17.89 17.71 -3.47
C ASP A 220 -19.33 17.16 -3.49
N PHE A 221 -19.59 16.17 -4.35
CA PHE A 221 -20.81 15.37 -4.33
C PHE A 221 -20.49 13.97 -3.79
N TRP A 222 -20.50 13.77 -2.47
CA TRP A 222 -20.32 12.45 -1.83
C TRP A 222 -21.23 12.22 -0.64
#